data_AF-A0A7Z9VLE2-F1
#
_entry.id   AF-A0A7Z9VLE2-F1
#
_cell.length_a   1.000
_cell.length_b   1.000
_cell.length_c   1.000
_cell.angle_alpha   90.00
_cell.angle_beta   90.00
_cell.angle_gamma   90.00
#
_symmetry.space_group_name_H-M   'P 1'
#
loop_
_entity.id
_entity.type
_entity.pdbx_description
1 polymer ?
#
loop_
_entity_poly.entity_id
_entity_poly.type
_entity_poly.pdbx_seq_one_letter_code
_entity_poly.pdbx_strand_id
1 'polypeptide(L)'
;TYQAVLSDKGSYYLKYYPDYYESWMSGKGFMGIAVVNPEVVTDSLSHPGSSGGSMLQYITLPFQKLQPFPDHFTALFEPTGIPGILPEGLFWVLANSFYWIFWLNLMVGLTNALPAVPLDGGFIFADAVTGILDQFKGGLTEERKEGIVDNLVGVLAFTVIFLVVWQLIGPRLVGIDPVILNANIDASGNEGLNGDIFTFDASNSDGAFVSYEWDFGDNNTAEGERVSHNWSEGGVYFVVLTAKDAEDRQSVEFHQITIDYQGSGYGEVSGGGEVRLQKNVGPYANEVNIYMNITGDSDVAIGNTGASSDVTVTIELDGLVIFSESYNVNKGDTEAIQFSIDNGEMVGFWDVILESNDGLSDFTYDYDWLNDFEASN
;
A
#
# COMPACT_ATOMS: atom_id res chain seq x y z
N THR A 1 -10.33 7.28 -16.94
CA THR A 1 -9.93 5.86 -16.83
C THR A 1 -9.15 5.77 -15.55
N TYR A 2 -9.70 5.17 -14.49
CA TYR A 2 -8.97 5.07 -13.23
C TYR A 2 -8.10 3.81 -13.28
N GLN A 3 -6.78 3.97 -13.28
CA GLN A 3 -5.83 2.89 -13.10
C GLN A 3 -5.61 2.72 -11.59
N ALA A 4 -5.92 1.54 -11.05
CA ALA A 4 -5.47 1.13 -9.73
C ALA A 4 -4.17 0.33 -9.92
N VAL A 5 -3.06 0.82 -9.37
CA VAL A 5 -1.77 0.11 -9.39
C VAL A 5 -1.66 -0.66 -8.07
N LEU A 6 -1.61 -1.99 -8.15
CA LEU A 6 -1.34 -2.84 -6.98
C LEU A 6 0.12 -2.61 -6.53
N SER A 7 0.34 -2.27 -5.25
CA SER A 7 1.70 -2.14 -4.70
C SER A 7 2.44 -3.47 -4.80
N ASP A 8 3.69 -3.45 -5.26
CA ASP A 8 4.50 -4.66 -5.37
C ASP A 8 4.97 -5.20 -4.00
N LYS A 9 5.23 -6.49 -3.98
CA LYS A 9 5.54 -7.34 -2.83
C LYS A 9 6.81 -6.89 -2.12
N GLY A 10 7.80 -6.45 -2.88
CA GLY A 10 9.01 -5.88 -2.32
C GLY A 10 8.67 -4.62 -1.53
N SER A 11 7.90 -3.72 -2.13
CA SER A 11 7.54 -2.45 -1.50
C SER A 11 6.82 -2.59 -0.17
N TYR A 12 5.89 -3.54 0.03
CA TYR A 12 5.28 -3.70 1.36
C TYR A 12 6.10 -4.49 2.37
N TYR A 13 6.96 -5.44 1.97
CA TYR A 13 7.84 -6.10 2.95
C TYR A 13 8.92 -5.16 3.47
N LEU A 14 9.47 -4.30 2.59
CA LEU A 14 10.32 -3.19 3.01
C LEU A 14 9.59 -2.26 4.01
N LYS A 15 8.31 -1.97 3.76
CA LYS A 15 7.48 -1.05 4.54
C LYS A 15 6.96 -1.56 5.90
N TYR A 16 6.73 -2.87 6.06
CA TYR A 16 6.13 -3.42 7.29
C TYR A 16 6.99 -4.49 7.99
N TYR A 17 7.92 -5.15 7.29
CA TYR A 17 8.69 -6.29 7.81
C TYR A 17 10.10 -6.40 7.17
N PRO A 18 11.00 -5.42 7.37
CA PRO A 18 12.26 -5.30 6.63
C PRO A 18 13.22 -6.48 6.83
N ASP A 19 13.24 -7.09 8.03
CA ASP A 19 14.05 -8.29 8.32
C ASP A 19 13.67 -9.54 7.49
N TYR A 20 12.50 -9.51 6.84
CA TYR A 20 11.95 -10.60 6.03
C TYR A 20 11.96 -10.30 4.53
N TYR A 21 12.54 -9.17 4.11
CA TYR A 21 12.70 -8.82 2.71
C TYR A 21 13.75 -9.72 2.03
N GLU A 22 13.40 -10.27 0.86
CA GLU A 22 14.36 -10.90 -0.05
C GLU A 22 14.29 -10.23 -1.43
N SER A 23 15.45 -10.12 -2.10
CA SER A 23 15.59 -9.37 -3.36
C SER A 23 14.67 -9.83 -4.49
N TRP A 24 14.24 -11.10 -4.51
CA TRP A 24 13.31 -11.62 -5.53
C TRP A 24 11.86 -11.12 -5.36
N MET A 25 11.53 -10.47 -4.25
CA MET A 25 10.18 -10.01 -3.93
C MET A 25 9.80 -8.71 -4.65
N SER A 26 10.78 -7.87 -5.04
CA SER A 26 10.55 -6.64 -5.78
C SER A 26 9.94 -6.91 -7.16
N GLY A 27 8.91 -6.16 -7.53
CA GLY A 27 8.18 -6.33 -8.80
C GLY A 27 7.28 -7.58 -8.87
N LYS A 28 7.08 -8.30 -7.75
CA LYS A 28 6.08 -9.38 -7.62
C LYS A 28 4.83 -8.86 -6.93
N GLY A 29 3.64 -9.46 -7.12
CA GLY A 29 2.44 -9.08 -6.35
C GLY A 29 2.35 -9.78 -4.99
N PHE A 30 1.67 -9.19 -4.01
CA PHE A 30 1.28 -9.85 -2.76
C PHE A 30 0.27 -10.97 -3.04
N MET A 31 0.74 -12.18 -3.33
CA MET A 31 -0.07 -13.36 -3.08
C MET A 31 0.33 -13.97 -1.74
N GLY A 32 -0.60 -13.86 -0.80
CA GLY A 32 -0.56 -14.32 0.59
C GLY A 32 -1.22 -13.28 1.50
N ILE A 33 -2.49 -12.89 1.30
CA ILE A 33 -3.69 -13.66 1.69
C ILE A 33 -3.41 -14.55 2.91
N ALA A 34 -3.86 -14.13 4.10
CA ALA A 34 -4.31 -15.11 5.08
C ALA A 34 -5.55 -15.76 4.47
N VAL A 35 -5.40 -16.99 3.98
CA VAL A 35 -6.43 -17.71 3.24
C VAL A 35 -7.53 -18.11 4.21
N VAL A 36 -8.47 -17.19 4.50
CA VAL A 36 -9.85 -17.63 4.43
C VAL A 36 -10.06 -17.83 2.94
N ASN A 37 -10.10 -19.09 2.50
CA ASN A 37 -10.20 -19.41 1.07
C ASN A 37 -11.32 -18.53 0.49
N PRO A 38 -11.01 -17.62 -0.47
CA PRO A 38 -12.02 -16.80 -1.09
C PRO A 38 -13.07 -17.69 -1.72
N GLU A 39 -12.72 -18.89 -2.23
CA GLU A 39 -13.69 -19.91 -2.59
C GLU A 39 -14.51 -20.35 -1.39
N VAL A 40 -14.00 -20.56 -0.18
CA VAL A 40 -14.86 -20.93 0.96
C VAL A 40 -15.87 -19.83 1.31
N VAL A 41 -15.49 -18.55 1.23
CA VAL A 41 -16.44 -17.44 1.48
C VAL A 41 -17.36 -17.22 0.27
N THR A 42 -16.83 -17.22 -0.95
CA THR A 42 -17.59 -17.01 -2.19
C THR A 42 -18.43 -18.23 -2.57
N ASP A 43 -18.02 -19.45 -2.30
CA ASP A 43 -18.77 -20.71 -2.42
C ASP A 43 -19.80 -20.81 -1.29
N SER A 44 -19.51 -20.31 -0.09
CA SER A 44 -20.55 -20.14 0.95
C SER A 44 -21.58 -19.08 0.53
N LEU A 45 -21.17 -18.00 -0.13
CA LEU A 45 -22.05 -16.90 -0.57
C LEU A 45 -22.85 -17.26 -1.83
N SER A 46 -22.23 -17.98 -2.78
CA SER A 46 -22.84 -18.40 -4.05
C SER A 46 -23.60 -19.72 -3.91
N HIS A 47 -23.21 -20.58 -2.97
CA HIS A 47 -23.88 -21.85 -2.67
C HIS A 47 -24.12 -22.03 -1.16
N PRO A 48 -24.98 -21.21 -0.53
CA PRO A 48 -25.25 -21.19 0.91
C PRO A 48 -25.82 -22.50 1.50
N GLY A 49 -26.12 -23.49 0.65
CA GLY A 49 -26.61 -24.81 1.04
C GLY A 49 -25.66 -25.99 0.77
N SER A 50 -24.50 -25.81 0.11
CA SER A 50 -23.68 -26.95 -0.34
C SER A 50 -22.18 -26.91 -0.02
N SER A 51 -21.65 -25.84 0.56
CA SER A 51 -20.19 -25.60 0.64
C SER A 51 -19.63 -25.45 2.07
N GLY A 52 -20.16 -26.17 3.05
CA GLY A 52 -19.60 -26.19 4.41
C GLY A 52 -19.79 -24.90 5.24
N GLY A 53 -20.19 -23.80 4.62
CA GLY A 53 -20.80 -22.66 5.29
C GLY A 53 -22.23 -23.00 5.67
N SER A 54 -22.53 -23.11 6.97
CA SER A 54 -23.91 -23.32 7.40
C SER A 54 -24.75 -22.09 7.00
N MET A 55 -25.93 -22.29 6.43
CA MET A 55 -26.94 -21.22 6.25
C MET A 55 -27.15 -20.38 7.53
N LEU A 56 -26.86 -20.97 8.70
CA LEU A 56 -26.84 -20.32 10.01
C LEU A 56 -25.81 -19.18 10.13
N GLN A 57 -24.71 -19.20 9.38
CA GLN A 57 -23.71 -18.13 9.41
C GLN A 57 -24.29 -16.81 8.88
N TYR A 58 -25.17 -16.87 7.88
CA TYR A 58 -25.89 -15.71 7.36
C TYR A 58 -26.87 -15.13 8.36
N ILE A 59 -27.40 -15.95 9.25
CA ILE A 59 -28.23 -15.51 10.37
C ILE A 59 -27.31 -14.75 11.37
N THR A 60 -26.05 -15.12 11.54
CA THR A 60 -25.20 -14.48 12.56
C THR A 60 -24.56 -13.13 12.17
N LEU A 61 -24.71 -12.65 10.93
CA LEU A 61 -24.02 -11.44 10.44
C LEU A 61 -24.19 -10.16 11.29
N PRO A 62 -25.36 -9.87 11.92
CA PRO A 62 -25.53 -8.68 12.75
C PRO A 62 -24.68 -8.75 14.03
N PHE A 63 -24.48 -9.96 14.56
CA PHE A 63 -23.65 -10.20 15.75
C PHE A 63 -22.15 -10.13 15.43
N GLN A 64 -21.80 -10.28 14.16
CA GLN A 64 -20.44 -10.15 13.65
C GLN A 64 -20.10 -8.73 13.18
N LYS A 65 -21.03 -7.78 13.31
CA LYS A 65 -20.90 -6.39 12.83
C LYS A 65 -20.66 -6.27 11.31
N LEU A 66 -21.10 -7.27 10.54
CA LEU A 66 -21.01 -7.29 9.08
C LEU A 66 -22.29 -6.75 8.40
N GLN A 67 -23.17 -6.10 9.18
CA GLN A 67 -24.44 -5.52 8.72
C GLN A 67 -24.67 -4.10 9.29
N PRO A 68 -25.07 -3.11 8.46
CA PRO A 68 -25.16 -3.19 7.00
C PRO A 68 -23.81 -3.57 6.39
N PHE A 69 -23.82 -4.23 5.22
CA PHE A 69 -22.57 -4.65 4.58
C PHE A 69 -21.60 -3.46 4.51
N PRO A 70 -20.41 -3.54 5.13
CA PRO A 70 -19.47 -2.43 5.13
C PRO A 70 -18.99 -2.07 3.72
N ASP A 71 -18.65 -0.81 3.47
CA ASP A 71 -18.23 -0.33 2.15
C ASP A 71 -17.00 -1.07 1.61
N HIS A 72 -16.06 -1.43 2.48
CA HIS A 72 -14.88 -2.23 2.12
C HIS A 72 -15.24 -3.67 1.72
N PHE A 73 -16.42 -4.17 2.10
CA PHE A 73 -16.90 -5.49 1.71
C PHE A 73 -17.68 -5.42 0.41
N THR A 74 -18.58 -4.44 0.25
CA THR A 74 -19.39 -4.28 -0.98
C THR A 74 -18.53 -3.93 -2.19
N ALA A 75 -17.43 -3.19 -2.00
CA ALA A 75 -16.46 -2.87 -3.05
C ALA A 75 -15.76 -4.10 -3.67
N LEU A 76 -15.86 -5.28 -3.03
CA LEU A 76 -15.25 -6.52 -3.51
C LEU A 76 -16.19 -7.36 -4.39
N PHE A 77 -17.46 -6.97 -4.52
CA PHE A 77 -18.49 -7.79 -5.16
C PHE A 77 -19.32 -6.98 -6.15
N GLU A 78 -19.38 -7.47 -7.40
CA GLU A 78 -20.26 -6.91 -8.42
C GLU A 78 -21.50 -7.80 -8.62
N PRO A 79 -22.73 -7.24 -8.57
CA PRO A 79 -23.93 -8.01 -8.86
C PRO A 79 -23.97 -8.43 -10.33
N THR A 80 -24.01 -9.74 -10.58
CA THR A 80 -24.10 -10.31 -11.94
C THR A 80 -25.44 -11.02 -12.16
N GLY A 81 -25.81 -11.26 -13.43
CA GLY A 81 -27.08 -11.90 -13.80
C GLY A 81 -28.29 -10.94 -13.75
N ILE A 82 -29.49 -11.46 -13.46
CA ILE A 82 -30.73 -10.65 -13.39
C ILE A 82 -30.61 -9.49 -12.38
N PRO A 83 -29.96 -9.63 -11.20
CA PRO A 83 -29.75 -8.52 -10.28
C PRO A 83 -28.76 -7.44 -10.78
N GLY A 84 -27.86 -7.78 -11.71
CA GLY A 84 -26.87 -6.85 -12.30
C GLY A 84 -27.48 -5.81 -13.24
N ILE A 85 -28.79 -5.85 -13.48
CA ILE A 85 -29.53 -4.81 -14.22
C ILE A 85 -29.70 -3.53 -13.37
N LEU A 86 -29.56 -3.66 -12.04
CA LEU A 86 -29.70 -2.55 -11.11
C LEU A 86 -28.36 -1.80 -10.94
N PRO A 87 -28.38 -0.47 -10.73
CA PRO A 87 -27.21 0.27 -10.27
C PRO A 87 -26.65 -0.34 -8.98
N GLU A 88 -25.33 -0.46 -8.88
CA GLU A 88 -24.63 -1.16 -7.78
C GLU A 88 -25.05 -0.66 -6.39
N GLY A 89 -25.08 0.66 -6.19
CA GLY A 89 -25.54 1.24 -4.91
C GLY A 89 -27.00 0.89 -4.60
N LEU A 90 -27.86 0.79 -5.61
CA LEU A 90 -29.27 0.41 -5.41
C LEU A 90 -29.40 -1.08 -5.07
N PHE A 91 -28.58 -1.94 -5.68
CA PHE A 91 -28.53 -3.36 -5.36
C PHE A 91 -28.17 -3.59 -3.89
N TRP A 92 -27.10 -2.96 -3.41
CA TRP A 92 -26.66 -3.11 -2.01
C TRP A 92 -27.67 -2.55 -1.00
N VAL A 93 -28.36 -1.46 -1.34
CA VAL A 93 -29.47 -0.93 -0.52
C VAL A 93 -30.61 -1.94 -0.45
N LEU A 94 -31.01 -2.55 -1.56
CA LEU A 94 -32.08 -3.54 -1.60
C LEU A 94 -31.67 -4.84 -0.89
N ALA A 95 -30.44 -5.31 -1.06
CA ALA A 95 -29.92 -6.50 -0.40
C ALA A 95 -29.91 -6.33 1.12
N ASN A 96 -29.39 -5.21 1.63
CA ASN A 96 -29.47 -4.85 3.05
C ASN A 96 -30.93 -4.76 3.50
N SER A 97 -31.81 -4.16 2.70
CA SER A 97 -33.23 -4.00 3.04
C SER A 97 -33.94 -5.35 3.17
N PHE A 98 -33.75 -6.27 2.22
CA PHE A 98 -34.34 -7.61 2.28
C PHE A 98 -33.79 -8.45 3.44
N TYR A 99 -32.50 -8.30 3.72
CA TYR A 99 -31.88 -8.94 4.87
C TYR A 99 -32.50 -8.47 6.19
N TRP A 100 -32.68 -7.15 6.36
CA TRP A 100 -33.34 -6.59 7.53
C TRP A 100 -34.84 -6.89 7.57
N ILE A 101 -35.53 -7.00 6.43
CA ILE A 101 -36.93 -7.45 6.37
C ILE A 101 -37.04 -8.91 6.84
N PHE A 102 -36.12 -9.78 6.44
CA PHE A 102 -36.04 -11.14 6.96
C PHE A 102 -35.85 -11.15 8.48
N TRP A 103 -34.90 -10.36 9.00
CA TRP A 103 -34.66 -10.24 10.44
C TRP A 103 -35.84 -9.67 11.20
N LEU A 104 -36.50 -8.65 10.67
CA LEU A 104 -37.70 -8.08 11.25
C LEU A 104 -38.82 -9.13 11.30
N ASN A 105 -39.04 -9.88 10.22
CA ASN A 105 -40.05 -10.95 10.21
C ASN A 105 -39.69 -12.11 11.14
N LEU A 106 -38.41 -12.47 11.24
CA LEU A 106 -37.92 -13.49 12.18
C LEU A 106 -38.11 -13.03 13.63
N MET A 107 -37.75 -11.78 13.94
CA MET A 107 -37.96 -11.18 15.25
C MET A 107 -39.44 -11.02 15.56
N VAL A 108 -40.29 -10.65 14.58
CA VAL A 108 -41.75 -10.60 14.74
C VAL A 108 -42.31 -12.00 15.01
N GLY A 109 -41.82 -13.02 14.30
CA GLY A 109 -42.19 -14.42 14.53
C GLY A 109 -41.75 -14.92 15.91
N LEU A 110 -40.53 -14.58 16.33
CA LEU A 110 -40.02 -14.87 17.68
C LEU A 110 -40.81 -14.10 18.74
N THR A 111 -41.21 -12.85 18.49
CA THR A 111 -42.06 -12.07 19.39
C THR A 111 -43.48 -12.62 19.43
N ASN A 112 -44.03 -13.10 18.32
CA ASN A 112 -45.31 -13.80 18.28
C ASN A 112 -45.27 -15.13 19.03
N ALA A 113 -44.07 -15.71 19.21
CA ALA A 113 -43.81 -16.87 20.06
C ALA A 113 -43.56 -16.49 21.55
N LEU A 114 -43.51 -15.20 21.89
CA LEU A 114 -43.32 -14.76 23.28
C LEU A 114 -44.61 -14.85 24.08
N PRO A 115 -44.50 -15.22 25.37
CA PRO A 115 -45.58 -15.08 26.30
C PRO A 115 -45.69 -13.64 26.81
N ALA A 116 -46.39 -12.79 26.08
CA ALA A 116 -46.78 -11.47 26.56
C ALA A 116 -48.10 -11.08 25.88
N VAL A 117 -49.15 -10.77 26.65
CA VAL A 117 -50.43 -10.29 26.08
C VAL A 117 -50.15 -9.01 25.29
N PRO A 118 -50.44 -8.93 23.96
CA PRO A 118 -51.48 -9.66 23.20
C PRO A 118 -50.98 -10.80 22.26
N LEU A 119 -49.81 -11.38 22.50
CA LEU A 119 -49.15 -12.36 21.63
C LEU A 119 -49.43 -13.80 22.13
N ASP A 120 -50.08 -14.62 21.28
CA ASP A 120 -50.57 -15.96 21.63
C ASP A 120 -49.46 -17.03 21.81
N GLY A 121 -48.21 -16.72 21.46
CA GLY A 121 -47.09 -17.65 21.50
C GLY A 121 -46.76 -18.21 22.88
N GLY A 122 -47.06 -17.43 23.92
CA GLY A 122 -46.92 -17.89 25.29
C GLY A 122 -47.76 -19.10 25.64
N PHE A 123 -48.97 -19.17 25.09
CA PHE A 123 -49.88 -20.30 25.30
C PHE A 123 -49.37 -21.54 24.58
N ILE A 124 -48.85 -21.40 23.35
CA ILE A 124 -48.27 -22.53 22.61
C ILE A 124 -47.02 -23.08 23.31
N PHE A 125 -46.16 -22.19 23.81
CA PHE A 125 -44.97 -22.59 24.57
C PHE A 125 -45.35 -23.21 25.92
N ALA A 126 -46.34 -22.64 26.62
CA ALA A 126 -46.89 -23.19 27.85
C ALA A 126 -47.44 -24.61 27.65
N ASP A 127 -48.20 -24.84 26.58
CA ASP A 127 -48.74 -26.16 26.22
C ASP A 127 -47.62 -27.17 25.89
N ALA A 128 -46.59 -26.74 25.15
CA ALA A 128 -45.45 -27.59 24.82
C ALA A 128 -44.63 -27.99 26.06
N VAL A 129 -44.36 -27.04 26.96
CA VAL A 129 -43.65 -27.30 28.23
C VAL A 129 -44.50 -28.20 29.14
N THR A 130 -45.82 -27.99 29.18
CA THR A 130 -46.75 -28.85 29.92
C THR A 130 -46.71 -30.28 29.40
N GLY A 131 -46.74 -30.47 28.07
CA GLY A 131 -46.62 -31.79 27.44
C GLY A 131 -45.29 -32.50 27.72
N ILE A 132 -44.20 -31.75 27.90
CA ILE A 132 -42.88 -32.28 28.31
C ILE A 132 -42.90 -32.67 29.79
N LEU A 133 -43.49 -31.85 30.66
CA LEU A 133 -43.64 -32.12 32.09
C LEU A 133 -44.52 -33.35 32.35
N ASP A 134 -45.49 -33.62 31.48
CA ASP A 134 -46.34 -34.80 31.52
C ASP A 134 -45.61 -36.12 31.20
N GLN A 135 -44.49 -36.06 30.46
CA GLN A 135 -43.67 -37.25 30.16
C GLN A 135 -42.76 -37.68 31.32
N PHE A 136 -42.59 -36.84 32.36
CA PHE A 136 -41.74 -37.19 33.51
C PHE A 136 -42.43 -38.20 34.44
N LYS A 137 -41.80 -39.37 34.60
CA LYS A 137 -42.23 -40.44 35.53
C LYS A 137 -42.07 -39.99 36.98
N GLY A 138 -43.08 -39.30 37.49
CA GLY A 138 -43.13 -38.80 38.85
C GLY A 138 -44.39 -38.01 39.20
N GLY A 139 -45.21 -37.63 38.21
CA GLY A 139 -46.52 -36.99 38.43
C GLY A 139 -46.43 -35.71 39.27
N LEU A 140 -46.04 -34.61 38.65
CA LEU A 140 -46.17 -33.29 39.29
C LEU A 140 -47.66 -32.97 39.48
N THR A 141 -48.01 -32.31 40.59
CA THR A 141 -49.36 -31.77 40.78
C THR A 141 -49.62 -30.67 39.77
N GLU A 142 -50.87 -30.56 39.27
CA GLU A 142 -51.25 -29.56 38.26
C GLU A 142 -50.85 -28.13 38.67
N GLU A 143 -51.05 -27.79 39.94
CA GLU A 143 -50.67 -26.50 40.52
C GLU A 143 -49.15 -26.21 40.47
N ARG A 144 -48.31 -27.25 40.56
CA ARG A 144 -46.84 -27.10 40.42
C ARG A 144 -46.41 -26.97 38.98
N LYS A 145 -47.09 -27.63 38.04
CA LYS A 145 -46.79 -27.52 36.61
C LYS A 145 -47.10 -26.11 36.12
N GLU A 146 -48.28 -25.60 36.47
CA GLU A 146 -48.72 -24.23 36.14
C GLU A 146 -47.71 -23.19 36.67
N GLY A 147 -47.31 -23.30 37.95
CA GLY A 147 -46.30 -22.40 38.52
C GLY A 147 -44.90 -22.51 37.88
N ILE A 148 -44.50 -23.67 37.35
CA ILE A 148 -43.23 -23.82 36.61
C ILE A 148 -43.35 -23.16 35.23
N VAL A 149 -44.45 -23.44 34.53
CA VAL A 149 -44.72 -22.93 33.19
C VAL A 149 -44.78 -21.40 33.20
N ASP A 150 -45.55 -20.81 34.12
CA ASP A 150 -45.69 -19.36 34.26
C ASP A 150 -44.36 -18.65 34.54
N ASN A 151 -43.54 -19.20 35.43
CA ASN A 151 -42.22 -18.65 35.72
C ASN A 151 -41.29 -18.73 34.52
N LEU A 152 -41.31 -19.85 33.79
CA LEU A 152 -40.43 -20.08 32.63
C LEU A 152 -40.82 -19.18 31.46
N VAL A 153 -42.12 -19.02 31.26
CA VAL A 153 -42.75 -18.03 30.37
C VAL A 153 -42.28 -16.61 30.74
N GLY A 154 -42.41 -16.20 31.99
CA GLY A 154 -42.01 -14.86 32.45
C GLY A 154 -40.51 -14.58 32.27
N VAL A 155 -39.65 -15.55 32.59
CA VAL A 155 -38.19 -15.45 32.42
C VAL A 155 -37.82 -15.34 30.94
N LEU A 156 -38.48 -16.11 30.06
CA LEU A 156 -38.25 -16.06 28.62
C LEU A 156 -38.67 -14.70 28.04
N ALA A 157 -39.86 -14.20 28.39
CA ALA A 157 -40.33 -12.89 27.97
C ALA A 157 -39.39 -11.76 28.44
N PHE A 158 -38.98 -11.78 29.70
CA PHE A 158 -38.02 -10.81 30.23
C PHE A 158 -36.68 -10.88 29.49
N THR A 159 -36.15 -12.07 29.26
CA THR A 159 -34.86 -12.27 28.58
C THR A 159 -34.91 -11.73 27.16
N VAL A 160 -35.98 -11.98 26.41
CA VAL A 160 -36.11 -11.49 25.04
C VAL A 160 -36.29 -9.98 25.00
N ILE A 161 -37.13 -9.40 25.87
CA ILE A 161 -37.25 -7.94 25.99
C ILE A 161 -35.90 -7.33 26.36
N PHE A 162 -35.17 -7.93 27.31
CA PHE A 162 -33.84 -7.50 27.70
C PHE A 162 -32.87 -7.54 26.52
N LEU A 163 -32.82 -8.62 25.74
CA LEU A 163 -31.94 -8.73 24.58
C LEU A 163 -32.27 -7.69 23.50
N VAL A 164 -33.55 -7.45 23.22
CA VAL A 164 -34.00 -6.42 22.26
C VAL A 164 -33.63 -5.01 22.74
N VAL A 165 -33.91 -4.70 24.01
CA VAL A 165 -33.59 -3.40 24.61
C VAL A 165 -32.08 -3.21 24.71
N TRP A 166 -31.34 -4.24 25.10
CA TRP A 166 -29.88 -4.23 25.16
C TRP A 166 -29.26 -4.02 23.78
N GLN A 167 -29.86 -4.51 22.70
CA GLN A 167 -29.39 -4.24 21.34
C GLN A 167 -29.55 -2.76 20.93
N LEU A 168 -30.55 -2.06 21.47
CA LEU A 168 -30.78 -0.63 21.20
C LEU A 168 -29.97 0.30 22.12
N ILE A 169 -29.77 -0.11 23.37
CA ILE A 169 -29.20 0.71 24.43
C ILE A 169 -27.74 0.33 24.71
N GLY A 170 -27.39 -0.96 24.70
CA GLY A 170 -26.05 -1.47 25.00
C GLY A 170 -24.95 -0.83 24.16
N PRO A 171 -25.03 -0.84 22.82
CA PRO A 171 -24.03 -0.17 21.97
C PRO A 171 -23.89 1.34 22.25
N ARG A 172 -24.95 2.01 22.72
CA ARG A 172 -24.95 3.45 23.02
C ARG A 172 -24.46 3.78 24.42
N LEU A 173 -24.64 2.89 25.40
CA LEU A 173 -24.12 3.07 26.76
C LEU A 173 -22.65 2.67 26.91
N VAL A 174 -22.18 1.71 26.10
CA VAL A 174 -20.80 1.21 26.16
C VAL A 174 -19.84 2.11 25.36
N GLY A 175 -20.33 3.20 24.76
CA GLY A 175 -19.52 4.34 24.31
C GLY A 175 -18.24 3.93 23.59
N ILE A 176 -18.38 3.33 22.40
CA ILE A 176 -17.26 3.26 21.46
C ILE A 176 -17.45 4.37 20.45
N ASP A 177 -17.20 5.61 20.87
CA ASP A 177 -16.90 6.63 19.88
C ASP A 177 -15.72 6.08 19.08
N PRO A 178 -15.88 5.84 17.77
CA PRO A 178 -14.80 5.27 16.98
C PRO A 178 -13.63 6.23 17.07
N VAL A 179 -12.48 5.72 17.50
CA VAL A 179 -11.27 6.54 17.51
C VAL A 179 -10.89 6.79 16.07
N ILE A 180 -10.97 8.05 15.67
CA ILE A 180 -10.59 8.52 14.35
C ILE A 180 -9.10 8.84 14.42
N LEU A 181 -8.32 8.11 13.64
CA LEU A 181 -6.89 8.35 13.44
C LEU A 181 -6.64 8.41 11.93
N ASN A 182 -6.40 9.61 11.44
CA ASN A 182 -6.12 9.89 10.03
C ASN A 182 -4.84 10.72 9.94
N ALA A 183 -3.71 10.03 9.77
CA ALA A 183 -2.44 10.68 9.51
C ALA A 183 -2.51 11.40 8.15
N ASN A 184 -1.84 12.54 8.06
CA ASN A 184 -1.78 13.35 6.84
C ASN A 184 -0.34 13.84 6.66
N ILE A 185 0.13 13.84 5.42
CA ILE A 185 1.44 14.38 5.03
C ILE A 185 1.19 15.59 4.13
N ASP A 186 1.64 16.76 4.57
CA ASP A 186 1.77 17.94 3.72
C ASP A 186 3.26 18.11 3.36
N ALA A 187 3.61 17.84 2.10
CA ALA A 187 4.97 17.93 1.58
C ALA A 187 5.17 19.23 0.79
N SER A 188 6.38 19.80 0.83
CA SER A 188 6.71 21.03 0.09
C SER A 188 6.63 20.91 -1.43
N GLY A 189 6.67 19.68 -1.96
CA GLY A 189 6.61 19.37 -3.39
C GLY A 189 6.55 17.86 -3.61
N ASN A 190 6.41 17.45 -4.87
CA ASN A 190 6.34 16.04 -5.28
C ASN A 190 7.49 15.64 -6.22
N GLU A 191 8.26 16.62 -6.71
CA GLU A 191 9.33 16.47 -7.68
C GLU A 191 10.46 17.45 -7.35
N GLY A 192 11.71 17.08 -7.61
CA GLY A 192 12.89 17.94 -7.42
C GLY A 192 14.20 17.24 -7.80
N LEU A 193 15.33 17.93 -7.59
CA LEU A 193 16.65 17.41 -7.90
C LEU A 193 17.31 16.76 -6.68
N ASN A 194 18.27 15.87 -6.91
CA ASN A 194 19.11 15.34 -5.85
C ASN A 194 19.81 16.49 -5.10
N GLY A 195 19.70 16.47 -3.77
CA GLY A 195 20.20 17.51 -2.87
C GLY A 195 19.19 18.60 -2.52
N ASP A 196 18.05 18.70 -3.21
CA ASP A 196 16.97 19.61 -2.82
C ASP A 196 16.40 19.20 -1.46
N ILE A 197 16.11 20.21 -0.63
CA ILE A 197 15.55 20.00 0.71
C ILE A 197 14.03 20.03 0.63
N PHE A 198 13.40 18.91 0.99
CA PHE A 198 11.96 18.79 1.13
C PHE A 198 11.57 18.91 2.60
N THR A 199 10.44 19.56 2.87
CA THR A 199 9.84 19.65 4.21
C THR A 199 8.54 18.86 4.25
N PHE A 200 8.32 18.15 5.36
CA PHE A 200 7.13 17.35 5.60
C PHE A 200 6.46 17.79 6.90
N ASP A 201 5.14 17.90 6.85
CA ASP A 201 4.33 18.46 7.93
C ASP A 201 3.09 17.60 8.19
N ALA A 202 3.02 17.03 9.40
CA ALA A 202 1.91 16.18 9.84
C ALA A 202 0.84 16.94 10.65
N SER A 203 0.94 18.26 10.81
CA SER A 203 0.06 19.04 11.70
C SER A 203 -1.41 19.07 11.25
N ASN A 204 -1.70 18.70 10.00
CA ASN A 204 -3.06 18.54 9.46
C ASN A 204 -3.65 17.14 9.67
N SER A 205 -3.01 16.28 10.47
CA SER A 205 -3.52 14.96 10.83
C SER A 205 -4.74 15.07 11.76
N ASP A 206 -5.74 14.21 11.58
CA ASP A 206 -6.93 14.16 12.45
C ASP A 206 -6.82 13.00 13.44
N GLY A 207 -6.70 13.32 14.73
CA GLY A 207 -6.48 12.34 15.80
C GLY A 207 -5.64 12.92 16.93
N ALA A 208 -5.69 12.28 18.10
CA ALA A 208 -4.91 12.67 19.28
C ALA A 208 -3.51 12.04 19.27
N PHE A 209 -2.74 12.28 18.19
CA PHE A 209 -1.39 11.74 18.05
C PHE A 209 -0.41 12.37 19.04
N VAL A 210 0.52 11.56 19.54
CA VAL A 210 1.58 11.96 20.48
C VAL A 210 2.97 11.71 19.92
N SER A 211 3.09 10.94 18.83
CA SER A 211 4.36 10.64 18.16
C SER A 211 4.18 10.54 16.64
N TYR A 212 5.24 10.89 15.92
CA TYR A 212 5.32 10.89 14.46
C TYR A 212 6.70 10.35 14.07
N GLU A 213 6.71 9.24 13.37
CA GLU A 213 7.91 8.57 12.84
C GLU A 213 7.85 8.63 11.31
N TRP A 214 8.96 9.04 10.69
CA TRP A 214 9.11 9.20 9.25
C TRP A 214 10.14 8.22 8.70
N ASP A 215 9.83 7.60 7.56
CA ASP A 215 10.78 6.85 6.73
C ASP A 215 10.75 7.46 5.32
N PHE A 216 11.91 7.81 4.77
CA PHE A 216 12.02 8.50 3.49
C PHE A 216 12.27 7.56 2.30
N GLY A 217 12.26 6.24 2.52
CA GLY A 217 12.44 5.24 1.47
C GLY A 217 13.89 5.07 0.98
N ASP A 218 14.86 5.70 1.65
CA ASP A 218 16.30 5.64 1.37
C ASP A 218 17.12 5.07 2.56
N ASN A 219 16.45 4.40 3.50
CA ASN A 219 16.95 3.94 4.80
C ASN A 219 17.23 5.04 5.83
N ASN A 220 16.86 6.29 5.57
CA ASN A 220 16.87 7.35 6.57
C ASN A 220 15.48 7.51 7.20
N THR A 221 15.49 7.84 8.49
CA THR A 221 14.29 8.06 9.28
C THR A 221 14.38 9.36 10.08
N ALA A 222 13.24 9.94 10.43
CA ALA A 222 13.18 11.10 11.32
C ALA A 222 12.00 11.00 12.30
N GLU A 223 12.04 11.82 13.35
CA GLU A 223 10.97 11.92 14.34
C GLU A 223 10.54 13.37 14.51
N GLY A 224 9.24 13.58 14.73
CA GLY A 224 8.64 14.89 15.00
C GLY A 224 7.49 15.23 14.06
N GLU A 225 6.62 16.16 14.47
CA GLU A 225 5.46 16.58 13.66
C GLU A 225 5.87 17.25 12.33
N ARG A 226 7.02 17.94 12.32
CA ARG A 226 7.59 18.60 11.15
C ARG A 226 9.05 18.19 10.98
N VAL A 227 9.43 17.74 9.79
CA VAL A 227 10.77 17.27 9.47
C VAL A 227 11.22 17.77 8.10
N SER A 228 12.51 17.64 7.81
CA SER A 228 13.07 17.93 6.48
C SER A 228 14.02 16.82 6.07
N HIS A 229 14.07 16.52 4.77
CA HIS A 229 14.92 15.49 4.19
C HIS A 229 15.39 15.87 2.79
N ASN A 230 16.49 15.29 2.34
CA ASN A 230 17.02 15.43 0.99
C ASN A 230 17.57 14.09 0.51
N TRP A 231 17.43 13.81 -0.79
CA TRP A 231 17.95 12.58 -1.40
C TRP A 231 19.21 12.89 -2.20
N SER A 232 20.26 12.09 -2.05
CA SER A 232 21.51 12.24 -2.82
C SER A 232 21.47 11.54 -4.18
N GLU A 233 20.54 10.60 -4.31
CA GLU A 233 20.34 9.76 -5.48
C GLU A 233 19.01 10.11 -6.15
N GLY A 234 18.96 9.96 -7.47
CA GLY A 234 17.69 10.06 -8.21
C GLY A 234 16.87 8.79 -8.08
N GLY A 235 15.56 8.92 -8.14
CA GLY A 235 14.61 7.82 -8.06
C GLY A 235 13.24 8.25 -7.56
N VAL A 236 12.36 7.27 -7.41
CA VAL A 236 11.03 7.47 -6.81
C VAL A 236 11.08 6.95 -5.38
N TYR A 237 10.75 7.83 -4.43
CA TYR A 237 10.76 7.57 -3.00
C TYR A 237 9.35 7.62 -2.43
N PHE A 238 9.04 6.70 -1.52
CA PHE A 238 7.79 6.71 -0.77
C PHE A 238 8.06 7.15 0.65
N VAL A 239 7.72 8.40 0.97
CA VAL A 239 7.78 8.92 2.33
C VAL A 239 6.62 8.31 3.12
N VAL A 240 6.95 7.67 4.25
CA VAL A 240 6.00 7.01 5.14
C VAL A 240 5.91 7.79 6.43
N LEU A 241 4.71 8.19 6.82
CA LEU A 241 4.43 8.71 8.16
C LEU A 241 3.72 7.65 8.97
N THR A 242 4.26 7.30 10.14
CA THR A 242 3.57 6.52 11.17
C THR A 242 3.27 7.41 12.37
N ALA A 243 2.00 7.78 12.55
CA ALA A 243 1.55 8.58 13.68
C ALA A 243 0.87 7.68 14.73
N LYS A 244 1.22 7.84 16.01
CA LYS A 244 0.65 7.04 17.11
C LYS A 244 0.03 7.91 18.19
N ASP A 245 -1.09 7.49 18.74
CA ASP A 245 -1.74 8.13 19.88
C ASP A 245 -1.23 7.60 21.24
N ALA A 246 -1.79 8.11 22.34
CA ALA A 246 -1.38 7.75 23.70
C ALA A 246 -1.66 6.28 24.08
N GLU A 247 -2.50 5.58 23.30
CA GLU A 247 -2.83 4.16 23.47
C GLU A 247 -2.09 3.26 22.47
N ASP A 248 -1.02 3.76 21.84
CA ASP A 248 -0.21 3.09 20.81
C ASP A 248 -1.01 2.67 19.56
N ARG A 249 -2.19 3.24 19.33
CA ARG A 249 -2.93 3.03 18.08
C ARG A 249 -2.30 3.86 16.99
N GLN A 250 -2.19 3.29 15.80
CA GLN A 250 -1.41 3.86 14.71
C GLN A 250 -2.28 4.23 13.52
N SER A 251 -1.90 5.30 12.83
CA SER A 251 -2.35 5.64 11.48
C SER A 251 -1.13 5.87 10.61
N VAL A 252 -1.18 5.38 9.37
CA VAL A 252 -0.03 5.37 8.47
C VAL A 252 -0.44 6.00 7.15
N GLU A 253 0.33 6.98 6.69
CA GLU A 253 0.12 7.69 5.43
C GLU A 253 1.38 7.63 4.56
N PHE A 254 1.20 7.70 3.23
CA PHE A 254 2.28 7.59 2.25
C PHE A 254 2.24 8.75 1.27
N HIS A 255 3.41 9.29 0.94
CA HIS A 255 3.55 10.34 -0.04
C HIS A 255 4.69 10.03 -1.00
N GLN A 256 4.42 10.07 -2.30
CA GLN A 256 5.44 9.80 -3.33
C GLN A 256 6.22 11.08 -3.64
N ILE A 257 7.55 10.98 -3.70
CA ILE A 257 8.45 12.03 -4.16
C ILE A 257 9.30 11.46 -5.31
N THR A 258 9.35 12.19 -6.41
CA THR A 258 10.23 11.91 -7.55
C THR A 258 11.47 12.78 -7.45
N ILE A 259 12.66 12.19 -7.55
CA ILE A 259 13.93 12.90 -7.51
C ILE A 259 14.68 12.62 -8.82
N ASP A 260 14.94 13.66 -9.58
CA ASP A 260 15.82 13.59 -10.73
C ASP A 260 17.28 13.73 -10.26
N TYR A 261 18.19 13.06 -10.93
CA TYR A 261 19.60 13.12 -10.58
C TYR A 261 20.34 14.03 -11.54
N GLN A 262 21.00 15.04 -11.00
CA GLN A 262 21.99 15.84 -11.69
C GLN A 262 23.36 15.69 -11.02
N GLY A 263 24.38 15.38 -11.82
CA GLY A 263 25.75 15.27 -11.37
C GLY A 263 26.70 15.95 -12.34
N SER A 264 27.77 16.54 -11.82
CA SER A 264 28.87 17.05 -12.65
C SER A 264 30.21 16.77 -12.01
N GLY A 265 31.26 16.80 -12.83
CA GLY A 265 32.63 16.62 -12.37
C GLY A 265 33.64 17.04 -13.41
N TYR A 266 34.90 17.07 -12.99
CA TYR A 266 36.05 17.35 -13.86
C TYR A 266 37.22 16.45 -13.45
N GLY A 267 38.14 16.23 -14.37
CA GLY A 267 39.37 15.49 -14.12
C GLY A 267 40.35 15.57 -15.27
N GLU A 268 41.48 14.89 -15.11
CA GLU A 268 42.55 14.82 -16.10
C GLU A 268 42.91 13.34 -16.33
N VAL A 269 43.20 12.98 -17.58
CA VAL A 269 43.70 11.66 -17.96
C VAL A 269 45.04 11.81 -18.64
N SER A 270 46.05 11.11 -18.12
CA SER A 270 47.39 11.08 -18.73
C SER A 270 47.43 10.21 -19.98
N GLY A 271 48.41 10.44 -20.86
CA GLY A 271 48.65 9.62 -22.05
C GLY A 271 48.75 8.13 -21.74
N GLY A 272 47.99 7.32 -22.47
CA GLY A 272 47.85 5.87 -22.23
C GLY A 272 47.05 5.49 -20.98
N GLY A 273 46.47 6.48 -20.29
CA GLY A 273 45.63 6.29 -19.12
C GLY A 273 44.15 6.08 -19.45
N GLU A 274 43.41 5.67 -18.44
CA GLU A 274 41.96 5.40 -18.52
C GLU A 274 41.28 5.91 -17.24
N VAL A 275 40.09 6.48 -17.37
CA VAL A 275 39.19 6.78 -16.25
C VAL A 275 37.82 6.17 -16.49
N ARG A 276 37.19 5.72 -15.41
CA ARG A 276 35.83 5.15 -15.39
C ARG A 276 34.93 5.99 -14.49
N LEU A 277 33.84 6.49 -15.04
CA LEU A 277 32.81 7.23 -14.30
C LEU A 277 31.59 6.32 -14.15
N GLN A 278 31.39 5.82 -12.93
CA GLN A 278 30.40 4.79 -12.66
C GLN A 278 29.19 5.34 -11.91
N LYS A 279 28.00 4.94 -12.34
CA LYS A 279 26.75 5.27 -11.66
C LYS A 279 25.74 4.14 -11.77
N ASN A 280 25.10 3.79 -10.66
CA ASN A 280 23.95 2.90 -10.69
C ASN A 280 22.68 3.72 -10.90
N VAL A 281 21.91 3.41 -11.93
CA VAL A 281 20.66 4.10 -12.25
C VAL A 281 19.48 3.24 -11.83
N GLY A 282 18.57 3.84 -11.06
CA GLY A 282 17.42 3.17 -10.47
C GLY A 282 16.32 2.78 -11.46
N PRO A 283 15.36 1.95 -11.04
CA PRO A 283 14.34 1.34 -11.92
C PRO A 283 13.31 2.30 -12.53
N TYR A 284 13.38 3.58 -12.15
CA TYR A 284 12.42 4.60 -12.54
C TYR A 284 13.01 5.63 -13.51
N ALA A 285 14.25 5.48 -13.98
CA ALA A 285 14.81 6.39 -14.97
C ALA A 285 14.12 6.22 -16.34
N ASN A 286 13.65 7.33 -16.91
CA ASN A 286 13.00 7.41 -18.23
C ASN A 286 13.89 8.01 -19.30
N GLU A 287 14.86 8.82 -18.90
CA GLU A 287 15.81 9.46 -19.80
C GLU A 287 17.18 9.50 -19.13
N VAL A 288 18.21 9.15 -19.89
CA VAL A 288 19.61 9.27 -19.47
C VAL A 288 20.33 10.19 -20.43
N ASN A 289 20.82 11.30 -19.88
CA ASN A 289 21.58 12.30 -20.62
C ASN A 289 23.01 12.38 -20.07
N ILE A 290 23.99 12.23 -20.95
CA ILE A 290 25.41 12.33 -20.64
C ILE A 290 26.00 13.41 -21.55
N TYR A 291 26.50 14.48 -20.94
CA TYR A 291 27.22 15.55 -21.59
C TYR A 291 28.66 15.55 -21.12
N MET A 292 29.60 15.64 -22.05
CA MET A 292 31.01 15.67 -21.73
C MET A 292 31.78 16.57 -22.67
N ASN A 293 32.69 17.36 -22.13
CA ASN A 293 33.68 18.08 -22.90
C ASN A 293 35.06 17.49 -22.61
N ILE A 294 35.83 17.24 -23.67
CA ILE A 294 37.20 16.75 -23.58
C ILE A 294 38.10 17.82 -24.18
N THR A 295 39.03 18.34 -23.39
CA THR A 295 39.97 19.39 -23.81
C THR A 295 41.38 18.85 -23.79
N GLY A 296 42.07 18.90 -24.94
CA GLY A 296 43.44 18.42 -25.02
C GLY A 296 44.39 19.32 -24.24
N ASP A 297 45.10 18.79 -23.25
CA ASP A 297 46.15 19.49 -22.54
C ASP A 297 47.52 18.85 -22.84
N SER A 298 48.59 19.64 -22.83
CA SER A 298 49.92 19.07 -22.91
C SER A 298 50.91 19.97 -22.23
N ASP A 299 51.57 19.43 -21.21
CA ASP A 299 52.81 19.99 -20.65
C ASP A 299 54.00 19.90 -21.63
N VAL A 300 53.75 19.40 -22.86
CA VAL A 300 54.75 19.32 -23.93
C VAL A 300 55.30 20.72 -24.26
N ALA A 301 56.61 20.87 -24.03
CA ALA A 301 57.36 22.10 -24.17
C ALA A 301 57.15 22.80 -25.53
N ILE A 302 57.20 24.13 -25.48
CA ILE A 302 57.05 25.09 -26.58
C ILE A 302 57.79 24.62 -27.84
N GLY A 303 57.05 24.18 -28.85
CA GLY A 303 57.60 23.79 -30.16
C GLY A 303 56.80 22.75 -30.95
N ASN A 304 55.90 21.99 -30.30
CA ASN A 304 55.06 20.98 -30.96
C ASN A 304 53.59 21.42 -30.97
N THR A 305 53.24 22.32 -31.88
CA THR A 305 51.86 22.84 -32.08
C THR A 305 50.94 21.86 -32.83
N GLY A 306 51.22 20.56 -32.78
CA GLY A 306 50.49 19.52 -33.50
C GLY A 306 50.43 18.19 -32.76
N ALA A 307 50.58 18.21 -31.43
CA ALA A 307 50.31 17.05 -30.60
C ALA A 307 48.79 16.86 -30.51
N SER A 308 48.32 15.68 -30.93
CA SER A 308 46.95 15.23 -30.79
C SER A 308 46.94 13.80 -30.27
N SER A 309 45.88 13.46 -29.53
CA SER A 309 45.65 12.10 -29.07
C SER A 309 44.28 11.65 -29.54
N ASP A 310 44.16 10.36 -29.84
CA ASP A 310 42.87 9.72 -30.01
C ASP A 310 42.35 9.34 -28.61
N VAL A 311 41.18 9.86 -28.26
CA VAL A 311 40.47 9.53 -27.03
C VAL A 311 39.26 8.70 -27.39
N THR A 312 39.17 7.50 -26.84
CA THR A 312 37.97 6.65 -27.00
C THR A 312 37.05 6.87 -25.81
N VAL A 313 35.81 7.22 -26.11
CA VAL A 313 34.72 7.28 -25.14
C VAL A 313 33.83 6.07 -25.36
N THR A 314 33.68 5.26 -24.31
CA THR A 314 32.81 4.09 -24.31
C THR A 314 31.79 4.23 -23.19
N ILE A 315 30.52 4.02 -23.49
CA ILE A 315 29.43 3.96 -22.50
C ILE A 315 28.93 2.52 -22.45
N GLU A 316 28.96 1.96 -21.26
CA GLU A 316 28.49 0.61 -20.97
C GLU A 316 27.27 0.67 -20.04
N LEU A 317 26.33 -0.24 -20.29
CA LEU A 317 25.22 -0.54 -19.37
C LEU A 317 25.34 -2.01 -18.97
N ASP A 318 25.55 -2.27 -17.69
CA ASP A 318 25.80 -3.61 -17.13
C ASP A 318 26.90 -4.39 -17.88
N GLY A 319 27.94 -3.66 -18.31
CA GLY A 319 29.08 -4.20 -19.07
C GLY A 319 28.79 -4.47 -20.55
N LEU A 320 27.60 -4.09 -21.05
CA LEU A 320 27.30 -4.08 -22.48
C LEU A 320 27.64 -2.71 -23.05
N VAL A 321 28.55 -2.65 -24.02
CA VAL A 321 28.86 -1.43 -24.78
C VAL A 321 27.63 -1.03 -25.60
N ILE A 322 27.07 0.13 -25.26
CA ILE A 322 25.91 0.73 -25.97
C ILE A 322 26.32 1.93 -26.83
N PHE A 323 27.47 2.54 -26.52
CA PHE A 323 28.07 3.60 -27.31
C PHE A 323 29.60 3.48 -27.24
N SER A 324 30.28 3.68 -28.37
CA SER A 324 31.74 3.78 -28.40
C SER A 324 32.18 4.57 -29.63
N GLU A 325 32.85 5.69 -29.40
CA GLU A 325 33.40 6.54 -30.45
C GLU A 325 34.81 7.02 -30.08
N SER A 326 35.61 7.35 -31.09
CA SER A 326 36.97 7.87 -30.90
C SER A 326 37.08 9.26 -31.49
N TYR A 327 37.64 10.17 -30.71
CA TYR A 327 37.78 11.59 -31.03
C TYR A 327 39.26 11.94 -31.08
N ASN A 328 39.68 12.63 -32.14
CA ASN A 328 41.05 13.16 -32.23
C ASN A 328 41.06 14.54 -31.58
N VAL A 329 41.69 14.65 -30.41
CA VAL A 329 41.72 15.88 -29.62
C VAL A 329 43.09 16.52 -29.78
N ASN A 330 43.13 17.75 -30.31
CA ASN A 330 44.37 18.53 -30.38
C ASN A 330 44.56 19.36 -29.11
N LYS A 331 45.80 19.77 -28.85
CA LYS A 331 46.11 20.71 -27.76
C LYS A 331 45.27 21.99 -27.86
N GLY A 332 44.51 22.27 -26.81
CA GLY A 332 43.68 23.47 -26.66
C GLY A 332 42.35 23.44 -27.41
N ASP A 333 42.07 22.36 -28.15
CA ASP A 333 40.76 22.12 -28.75
C ASP A 333 39.88 21.37 -27.75
N THR A 334 38.58 21.67 -27.77
CA THR A 334 37.57 21.02 -26.95
C THR A 334 36.59 20.27 -27.84
N GLU A 335 36.43 18.97 -27.60
CA GLU A 335 35.44 18.12 -28.24
C GLU A 335 34.25 17.92 -27.29
N ALA A 336 33.04 18.24 -27.77
CA ALA A 336 31.80 18.11 -27.01
C ALA A 336 31.06 16.84 -27.43
N ILE A 337 30.76 15.99 -26.46
CA ILE A 337 30.14 14.68 -26.63
C ILE A 337 28.79 14.71 -25.91
N GLN A 338 27.76 14.27 -26.61
CA GLN A 338 26.42 14.16 -26.07
C GLN A 338 25.87 12.77 -26.39
N PHE A 339 25.43 12.07 -25.35
CA PHE A 339 24.69 10.83 -25.44
C PHE A 339 23.35 10.99 -24.73
N SER A 340 22.28 10.54 -25.38
CA SER A 340 20.93 10.57 -24.83
C SER A 340 20.18 9.29 -25.22
N ILE A 341 19.48 8.69 -24.27
CA ILE A 341 18.59 7.55 -24.49
C ILE A 341 17.31 7.74 -23.68
N ASP A 342 16.17 7.53 -24.34
CA ASP A 342 14.81 7.69 -23.81
C ASP A 342 13.96 6.42 -24.00
N ASN A 343 14.58 5.33 -24.46
CA ASN A 343 13.91 4.09 -24.81
C ASN A 343 14.76 2.86 -24.46
N GLY A 344 14.11 1.79 -24.02
CA GLY A 344 14.78 0.56 -23.59
C GLY A 344 14.95 0.45 -22.07
N GLU A 345 15.70 -0.55 -21.62
CA GLU A 345 16.05 -0.73 -20.21
C GLU A 345 17.24 0.19 -19.89
N MET A 346 17.00 1.21 -19.06
CA MET A 346 18.03 2.19 -18.62
C MET A 346 18.52 1.91 -17.20
N VAL A 347 17.97 0.87 -16.58
CA VAL A 347 18.24 0.46 -15.21
C VAL A 347 19.51 -0.37 -15.19
N GLY A 348 20.42 -0.07 -14.28
CA GLY A 348 21.65 -0.86 -14.13
C GLY A 348 22.88 0.00 -13.86
N PHE A 349 24.04 -0.64 -13.94
CA PHE A 349 25.33 0.00 -13.75
C PHE A 349 25.79 0.64 -15.06
N TRP A 350 25.77 1.96 -15.08
CA TRP A 350 26.35 2.78 -16.13
C TRP A 350 27.83 3.01 -15.87
N ASP A 351 28.64 2.81 -16.90
CA ASP A 351 30.07 3.11 -16.88
C ASP A 351 30.42 3.97 -18.10
N VAL A 352 30.97 5.16 -17.86
CA VAL A 352 31.54 6.00 -18.92
C VAL A 352 33.05 5.92 -18.82
N ILE A 353 33.65 5.29 -19.82
CA ILE A 353 35.08 5.00 -19.90
C ILE A 353 35.71 5.97 -20.87
N LEU A 354 36.75 6.68 -20.43
CA LEU A 354 37.58 7.54 -21.27
C LEU A 354 38.98 6.95 -21.31
N GLU A 355 39.42 6.54 -22.50
CA GLU A 355 40.71 5.90 -22.73
C GLU A 355 41.56 6.77 -23.65
N SER A 356 42.81 7.04 -23.24
CA SER A 356 43.83 7.61 -24.12
C SER A 356 44.47 6.47 -24.92
N ASN A 357 44.28 6.47 -26.25
CA ASN A 357 44.87 5.44 -27.12
C ASN A 357 46.36 5.66 -27.40
N ASP A 358 46.97 6.69 -26.83
CA ASP A 358 48.36 7.05 -27.07
C ASP A 358 49.27 6.63 -25.90
N GLY A 359 49.58 5.34 -25.83
CA GLY A 359 50.40 4.75 -24.76
C GLY A 359 51.87 5.18 -24.70
N LEU A 360 52.31 6.10 -25.56
CA LEU A 360 53.71 6.54 -25.64
C LEU A 360 53.90 8.07 -25.59
N SER A 361 52.83 8.86 -25.53
CA SER A 361 52.93 10.33 -25.48
C SER A 361 52.73 10.91 -24.08
N ASP A 362 53.40 12.05 -23.83
CA ASP A 362 53.16 12.90 -22.66
C ASP A 362 51.90 13.77 -22.83
N PHE A 363 50.99 13.42 -23.76
CA PHE A 363 49.76 14.16 -24.01
C PHE A 363 48.74 13.84 -22.92
N THR A 364 48.15 14.86 -22.30
CA THR A 364 47.10 14.70 -21.29
C THR A 364 45.80 15.28 -21.84
N TYR A 365 44.67 14.97 -21.23
CA TYR A 365 43.45 15.70 -21.55
C TYR A 365 42.64 15.91 -20.29
N ASP A 366 42.04 17.09 -20.22
CA ASP A 366 41.04 17.40 -19.22
C ASP A 366 39.68 16.95 -19.74
N TYR A 367 38.84 16.51 -18.82
CA TYR A 367 37.44 16.27 -19.10
C TYR A 367 36.58 16.98 -18.06
N ASP A 368 35.44 17.49 -18.50
CA ASP A 368 34.32 17.90 -17.64
C ASP A 368 33.05 17.21 -18.13
N TRP A 369 32.21 16.82 -17.18
CA TRP A 369 30.97 16.11 -17.48
C TRP A 369 29.80 16.66 -16.68
N LEU A 370 28.62 16.55 -17.27
CA LEU A 370 27.32 16.82 -16.68
C LEU A 370 26.39 15.69 -17.09
N ASN A 371 25.87 14.95 -16.11
CA ASN A 371 24.93 13.87 -16.34
C ASN A 371 23.60 14.21 -15.66
N ASP A 372 22.51 13.89 -16.34
CA ASP A 372 21.15 14.05 -15.84
C ASP A 372 20.35 12.75 -16.07
N PHE A 373 19.57 12.34 -15.07
CA PHE A 373 18.65 11.22 -15.16
C PHE A 373 17.27 11.66 -14.68
N GLU A 374 16.29 11.62 -15.58
CA GLU A 374 14.90 11.96 -15.25
C GLU A 374 14.15 10.72 -14.76
N ALA A 375 13.49 10.83 -13.62
CA ALA A 375 12.68 9.78 -13.04
C ALA A 375 11.23 9.82 -13.55
N SER A 376 10.58 8.66 -13.63
CA SER A 376 9.23 8.51 -14.14
C SER A 376 8.19 9.01 -13.14
N ASN A 377 7.29 9.87 -13.61
CA ASN A 377 6.12 10.33 -12.87
C ASN A 377 5.05 9.25 -12.64
#